data_AF-Q8H1L6-F1
#
_entry.id   AF-Q8H1L6-F1
#
_cell.length_a   1.000
_cell.length_b   1.000
_cell.length_c   1.000
_cell.angle_alpha   90.00
_cell.angle_beta   90.00
_cell.angle_gamma   90.00
#
_symmetry.space_group_name_H-M   'P 1'
#
loop_
_entity.id
_entity.type
_entity.pdbx_description
1 polymer ?
#
loop_
_entity_poly.entity_id
_entity_poly.type
_entity_poly.pdbx_seq_one_letter_code
_entity_poly.pdbx_strand_id
1 'polypeptide(L)'
;ESGVKELEVGGNVQGIYDLGPGRFGSEAIFVPKHPGVSGEEDDGYLIFFVHDENTGKSEVNVIDAKTMSADPVAVVELPNRVPYGFHAFFATEDQLARQAEGQ
;
A
#
# COMPACT_ATOMS: atom_id res chain seq x y z
N GLU A 1 10.26 -13.16 -27.30
CA GLU A 1 10.07 -12.86 -25.88
C GLU A 1 8.61 -13.11 -25.51
N SER A 2 8.38 -14.07 -24.62
CA SER A 2 7.05 -14.46 -24.14
C SER A 2 6.67 -13.60 -22.94
N GLY A 3 6.40 -12.32 -23.19
CA GLY A 3 5.79 -11.43 -22.21
C GLY A 3 4.29 -11.36 -22.47
N VAL A 4 3.50 -11.31 -21.40
CA VAL A 4 2.08 -10.91 -21.47
C VAL A 4 2.06 -9.51 -22.11
N LYS A 5 1.43 -9.38 -23.27
CA LYS A 5 1.40 -8.14 -24.07
C LYS A 5 0.28 -7.19 -23.67
N GLU A 6 -0.66 -7.68 -22.87
CA GLU A 6 -1.88 -6.99 -22.50
C GLU A 6 -2.22 -7.35 -21.06
N LEU A 7 -2.31 -6.34 -20.20
CA LEU A 7 -2.77 -6.51 -18.83
C LEU A 7 -4.30 -6.61 -18.88
N GLU A 8 -4.84 -7.77 -18.53
CA GLU A 8 -6.27 -7.88 -18.26
C GLU A 8 -6.56 -7.21 -16.91
N VAL A 9 -7.10 -5.99 -16.97
CA VAL A 9 -7.56 -5.29 -15.77
C VAL A 9 -8.93 -5.83 -15.42
N GLY A 10 -8.98 -6.80 -14.49
CA GLY A 10 -10.21 -7.35 -13.94
C GLY A 10 -10.51 -6.70 -12.59
N GLY A 11 -11.44 -5.75 -12.55
CA GLY A 11 -11.91 -5.14 -11.31
C GLY A 11 -13.29 -4.53 -11.52
N ASN A 12 -14.27 -4.93 -10.71
CA ASN A 12 -15.63 -4.40 -10.80
C ASN A 12 -15.74 -2.97 -10.23
N VAL A 13 -14.70 -2.50 -9.54
CA VAL A 13 -14.69 -1.24 -8.79
C VAL A 13 -13.48 -0.42 -9.21
N GLN A 14 -13.75 0.78 -9.75
CA GLN A 14 -12.74 1.83 -9.85
C GLN A 14 -12.75 2.61 -8.53
N GLY A 15 -11.72 2.41 -7.71
CA GLY A 15 -11.53 3.14 -6.46
C GLY A 15 -10.75 4.43 -6.66
N ILE A 16 -11.29 5.56 -6.18
CA ILE A 16 -10.53 6.80 -6.02
C ILE A 16 -10.46 7.09 -4.53
N TYR A 17 -9.26 7.06 -3.97
CA TYR A 17 -9.02 7.51 -2.61
C TYR A 17 -8.48 8.94 -2.64
N ASP A 18 -9.34 9.89 -2.28
CA ASP A 18 -8.99 11.31 -2.24
C ASP A 18 -8.28 11.64 -0.92
N LEU A 19 -7.02 12.06 -1.00
CA LEU A 19 -6.25 12.48 0.17
C LEU A 19 -6.69 13.84 0.70
N GLY A 20 -7.43 14.61 -0.09
CA GLY A 20 -7.76 15.99 0.19
C GLY A 20 -6.65 16.98 -0.21
N PRO A 21 -6.96 18.28 -0.14
CA PRO A 21 -6.08 19.34 -0.66
C PRO A 21 -4.78 19.48 0.15
N GLY A 22 -3.65 19.64 -0.56
CA GLY A 22 -2.33 19.84 0.05
C GLY A 22 -1.74 18.59 0.69
N ARG A 23 -2.32 17.41 0.42
CA ARG A 23 -1.86 16.12 0.94
C ARG A 23 -1.43 15.25 -0.24
N PHE A 24 -0.26 14.63 -0.11
CA PHE A 24 0.38 13.91 -1.21
C PHE A 24 0.89 12.55 -0.74
N GLY A 25 0.61 11.51 -1.53
CA GLY A 25 0.97 10.13 -1.23
C GLY A 25 2.32 9.70 -1.81
N SER A 26 2.88 8.61 -1.29
CA SER A 26 3.95 7.84 -1.91
C SER A 26 3.39 6.77 -2.87
N GLU A 27 4.27 5.94 -3.45
CA GLU A 27 3.85 4.67 -4.04
C GLU A 27 3.06 3.84 -3.01
N ALA A 28 1.96 3.22 -3.47
CA ALA A 28 1.18 2.29 -2.69
C ALA A 28 1.63 0.86 -2.94
N ILE A 29 1.84 0.12 -1.85
CA ILE A 29 2.14 -1.30 -1.87
C ILE A 29 0.91 -2.11 -1.52
N PHE A 30 0.73 -3.22 -2.23
CA PHE A 30 -0.28 -4.21 -1.88
C PHE A 30 0.26 -5.21 -0.85
N VAL A 31 -0.54 -5.49 0.17
CA VAL A 31 -0.26 -6.54 1.17
C VAL A 31 -1.46 -7.49 1.23
N PRO A 32 -1.30 -8.77 0.86
CA PRO A 32 -2.41 -9.73 0.91
C PRO A 32 -2.84 -9.97 2.36
N LYS A 33 -4.14 -10.13 2.58
CA LYS A 33 -4.70 -10.41 3.90
C LYS A 33 -4.24 -11.76 4.47
N HIS A 34 -4.03 -12.71 3.56
CA HIS A 34 -3.59 -14.08 3.87
C HIS A 34 -2.37 -14.45 3.02
N PRO A 35 -1.14 -14.09 3.45
CA PRO A 35 0.08 -14.39 2.70
C PRO A 35 0.24 -15.88 2.42
N GLY A 36 0.58 -16.23 1.17
CA GLY A 36 0.85 -17.62 0.76
C GLY A 36 -0.39 -18.49 0.54
N VAL A 37 -1.60 -17.95 0.72
CA VAL A 37 -2.86 -18.65 0.43
C VAL A 37 -3.43 -18.12 -0.89
N SER A 38 -3.91 -19.01 -1.76
CA SER A 38 -4.66 -18.59 -2.94
C SER A 38 -5.98 -17.95 -2.53
N GLY A 39 -6.17 -16.68 -2.86
CA GLY A 39 -7.39 -15.91 -2.63
C GLY A 39 -7.78 -15.10 -3.86
N GLU A 40 -8.76 -14.22 -3.72
CA GLU A 40 -9.02 -13.19 -4.73
C GLU A 40 -7.83 -12.22 -4.76
N GLU A 41 -7.44 -11.78 -5.96
CA GLU A 41 -6.21 -10.99 -6.18
C GLU A 41 -6.18 -9.70 -5.34
N ASP A 42 -7.35 -9.11 -5.10
CA ASP A 42 -7.55 -7.86 -4.38
C ASP A 42 -7.87 -8.03 -2.89
N ASP A 43 -7.92 -9.26 -2.34
CA ASP A 43 -8.17 -9.52 -0.91
C ASP A 43 -6.96 -9.17 -0.04
N GLY A 44 -6.82 -7.88 0.23
CA GLY A 44 -5.70 -7.32 0.96
C GLY A 44 -5.84 -5.83 1.18
N TYR A 45 -4.69 -5.20 1.41
CA TYR A 45 -4.60 -3.81 1.80
C TYR A 45 -3.65 -3.05 0.88
N LEU A 46 -3.98 -1.79 0.59
CA LEU A 46 -3.04 -0.82 0.08
C LEU A 46 -2.45 -0.03 1.24
N ILE A 47 -1.12 0.05 1.29
CA ILE A 47 -0.39 0.78 2.32
C ILE A 47 0.53 1.80 1.66
N PHE A 48 0.50 3.04 2.13
CA PHE A 48 1.37 4.11 1.63
C PHE A 48 1.55 5.22 2.66
N PHE A 49 2.60 6.02 2.47
CA PHE A 49 2.80 7.24 3.23
C PHE A 49 1.99 8.39 2.65
N VAL A 50 1.47 9.26 3.52
CA VAL A 50 0.89 10.54 3.15
C VAL A 50 1.69 11.64 3.84
N HIS A 51 2.09 12.66 3.08
CA HIS A 51 2.63 13.90 3.60
C HIS A 51 1.58 14.99 3.48
N ASP A 52 1.24 15.62 4.61
CA ASP A 52 0.38 16.79 4.65
C ASP A 52 1.25 18.05 4.64
N GLU A 53 1.30 18.75 3.51
CA GLU A 53 2.08 19.99 3.37
C GLU A 53 1.47 21.15 4.17
N ASN A 54 0.20 21.05 4.57
CA ASN A 54 -0.44 22.08 5.39
C ASN A 54 0.09 22.07 6.84
N THR A 55 0.47 20.89 7.35
CA THR A 55 0.93 20.71 8.74
C THR A 55 2.40 20.30 8.84
N GLY A 56 3.01 19.88 7.73
CA GLY A 56 4.36 19.33 7.68
C GLY A 56 4.48 17.90 8.23
N LYS A 57 3.36 17.27 8.62
CA LYS A 57 3.33 15.93 9.20
C LYS A 57 3.27 14.83 8.14
N SER A 58 3.56 13.60 8.58
CA SER A 58 3.40 12.41 7.76
C SER A 58 2.65 11.33 8.52
N GLU A 59 1.96 10.48 7.77
CA GLU A 59 1.18 9.36 8.28
C GLU A 59 1.31 8.16 7.34
N VAL A 60 0.98 6.97 7.84
CA VAL A 60 0.77 5.77 7.03
C VAL A 60 -0.73 5.53 6.91
N ASN A 61 -1.24 5.44 5.68
CA ASN A 61 -2.63 5.08 5.41
C ASN A 61 -2.70 3.60 5.05
N VAL A 62 -3.72 2.93 5.56
CA VAL A 62 -4.06 1.54 5.23
C VAL A 62 -5.50 1.52 4.72
N ILE A 63 -5.68 1.04 3.50
CA ILE A 63 -6.98 0.99 2.81
C ILE A 63 -7.28 -0.45 2.44
N ASP A 64 -8.55 -0.84 2.53
CA ASP A 64 -9.04 -2.09 1.97
C ASP A 64 -8.97 -2.04 0.44
N ALA A 65 -8.12 -2.87 -0.16
CA ALA A 65 -7.85 -2.84 -1.61
C ALA A 65 -9.04 -3.32 -2.44
N LYS A 66 -9.88 -4.18 -1.86
CA LYS A 66 -11.02 -4.79 -2.53
C LYS A 66 -12.20 -3.84 -2.61
N THR A 67 -12.48 -3.15 -1.50
CA THR A 67 -13.62 -2.23 -1.46
C THR A 67 -13.27 -0.81 -1.90
N MET A 68 -11.99 -0.42 -1.80
CA MET A 68 -11.52 0.95 -2.04
C MET A 68 -12.37 1.98 -1.28
N SER A 69 -12.70 1.67 -0.02
CA SER A 69 -13.54 2.52 0.83
C SER A 69 -12.90 3.89 1.01
N ALA A 70 -13.72 4.94 1.07
CA ALA A 70 -13.26 6.28 1.44
C ALA A 70 -12.84 6.36 2.92
N ASP A 71 -13.37 5.48 3.77
CA ASP A 71 -12.95 5.34 5.16
C ASP A 71 -11.75 4.37 5.24
N PRO A 72 -10.56 4.85 5.68
CA PRO A 72 -9.39 3.99 5.81
C PRO A 72 -9.57 2.95 6.91
N VAL A 73 -8.93 1.79 6.75
CA VAL A 73 -8.85 0.76 7.79
C VAL A 73 -8.04 1.27 8.98
N ALA A 74 -6.96 1.99 8.71
CA ALA A 74 -6.13 2.63 9.73
C ALA A 74 -5.38 3.84 9.17
N VAL A 75 -5.11 4.79 10.06
CA VAL A 75 -4.19 5.91 9.83
C VAL A 75 -3.22 5.97 11.01
N VAL A 76 -1.92 5.91 10.73
CA VAL A 76 -0.86 5.92 11.74
C VAL A 76 -0.05 7.20 11.60
N GLU A 77 -0.18 8.12 12.57
CA GLU A 77 0.64 9.33 12.61
C GLU A 77 2.11 8.99 12.88
N LEU A 78 3.03 9.64 12.15
CA LEU A 78 4.47 9.46 12.32
C LEU A 78 5.07 10.61 13.14
N PRO A 79 6.06 10.32 14.01
CA PRO A 79 6.71 11.34 14.82
C PRO A 79 7.59 12.29 14.00
N ASN A 80 7.93 11.92 12.76
CA ASN A 80 8.79 12.68 11.86
C ASN A 80 8.24 12.65 10.44
N ARG A 81 8.61 13.68 9.67
CA ARG A 81 8.29 13.77 8.24
C ARG A 81 8.97 12.65 7.45
N VAL A 82 8.20 11.99 6.59
CA VAL A 82 8.70 11.08 5.55
C VAL A 82 8.80 11.86 4.23
N PRO A 83 10.00 12.01 3.62
CA PRO A 83 10.15 12.67 2.33
C PRO A 83 9.52 11.86 1.18
N TYR A 84 9.27 12.52 0.06
CA TYR A 84 8.84 11.85 -1.18
C TYR A 84 9.87 10.81 -1.63
N GLY A 85 9.40 9.59 -1.84
CA GLY A 85 10.20 8.44 -2.25
C GLY A 85 9.80 7.91 -3.62
N PHE A 86 10.41 6.79 -4.00
CA PHE A 86 10.08 6.06 -5.23
C PHE A 86 9.36 4.78 -4.86
N HIS A 87 10.10 3.66 -4.83
CA HIS A 87 9.53 2.34 -4.63
C HIS A 87 9.46 1.94 -3.16
N ALA A 88 8.48 1.10 -2.85
CA ALA A 88 8.29 0.48 -1.56
C ALA A 88 8.15 -1.05 -1.68
N PHE A 89 8.41 -1.74 -0.58
CA PHE A 89 8.31 -3.19 -0.48
C PHE A 89 7.83 -3.59 0.90
N PHE A 90 7.04 -4.66 0.97
CA PHE A 90 6.61 -5.26 2.23
C PHE A 90 7.32 -6.59 2.46
N ALA A 91 8.01 -6.70 3.59
CA ALA A 91 8.59 -7.95 4.05
C ALA A 91 7.77 -8.50 5.21
N THR A 92 7.30 -9.73 5.07
CA THR A 92 6.68 -10.51 6.15
C THR A 92 7.71 -10.82 7.24
N GLU A 93 7.22 -11.13 8.44
CA GLU A 93 8.04 -11.60 9.55
C GLU A 93 8.91 -12.80 9.14
N ASP A 94 8.35 -13.79 8.45
CA ASP A 94 9.07 -14.97 7.95
C ASP A 94 10.18 -14.63 6.92
N GLN A 95 9.99 -13.60 6.11
CA GLN A 95 11.04 -13.12 5.19
C GLN A 95 12.18 -12.45 5.96
N LEU A 96 11.86 -11.63 6.98
CA LEU A 96 12.86 -10.99 7.82
C LEU A 96 13.63 -12.01 8.67
N ALA A 97 12.95 -13.03 9.21
CA ALA A 97 13.56 -14.11 9.97
C ALA A 97 14.58 -14.89 9.13
N ARG A 98 14.23 -15.27 7.89
CA ARG A 98 15.15 -15.94 6.96
C ARG A 98 16.38 -15.11 6.63
N GLN A 99 16.23 -13.80 6.48
CA GLN A 99 17.37 -12.90 6.27
C GLN A 99 18.32 -12.92 7.48
N ALA A 100 17.78 -12.93 8.71
CA ALA A 100 18.60 -12.99 9.92
C ALA A 100 19.36 -14.31 10.06
N GLU A 101 18.81 -15.40 9.53
CA GLU A 101 19.43 -16.73 9.50
C GLU A 101 20.50 -16.90 8.40
N GLY A 102 20.67 -15.89 7.53
CA GLY A 102 21.67 -15.90 6.46
C GLY A 102 21.36 -16.84 5.30
N GLN A 103 20.07 -17.14 5.08
CA GLN A 103 19.58 -17.92 3.94
C GLN A 103 19.27 -17.04 2.72
#